data_AF-A0A7T7XLL5-F1
#
_entry.id   AF-A0A7T7XLL5-F1
#
_cell.length_a   1.000
_cell.length_b   1.000
_cell.length_c   1.000
_cell.angle_alpha   90.00
_cell.angle_beta   90.00
_cell.angle_gamma   90.00
#
_symmetry.space_group_name_H-M   'P 1'
#
loop_
_entity.id
_entity.type
_entity.pdbx_description
1 polymer ?
#
loop_
_entity_poly.entity_id
_entity_poly.type
_entity_poly.pdbx_seq_one_letter_code
_entity_poly.pdbx_strand_id
1 'polypeptide(L)'
;MRKALWFLVGFCLVVMACDMFSGADIKSAEEEFKNQYIDLSGDWYFKVYRKYSNMFQYFAYNACTVTWTDDSSAVIPAAAVFKTWDIVQGPSNDYSTGGLLQMTNDGSTTDARNTLLASDVFPKWSESWWCKEITISEGFLAEPTVTLLLSIIDDMDVVYINGTPVAASGFKKADNTQAPASLVPSLGGFDQSGDFRFEKSYWEVSREYTVDSSLLQTGKNEICIRVYNNNSYGGFYDRTMALSATASATRYLKGLPTDSISKSGVLGELVATQITALEQKNIKAYAATLSDLYQNNELDKAKQVAQVSEWFSLYDTIIVEDTNNGFYKLNNKDRCYTAHRVITGRKGAVSEVILDDENYYIYFIFDNYKLKEKGNYNRCYSVTYTSALTEMNGKELVYSVYLPPSYYTDRTARYPVVYLLHGINSTGQSFINVDKIQDKMEAWIKEGKIKEMIVVMPDSGKSSGYENTTTPAGGPSDSAGPWEDHITIDIRGQIESNYRVLQDKKFRALTGISMGGGGAFKIGLKHTDLYSSIASHMGAVGASTNTLIDTVPAATLKTMDFYLDCGLQDTMVSPANTQLVAEYLVSLGIPVTWELRDGGHNSAFYMSSMLNSMSCHSRHFTANGL
;
A
#
# COMPACT_ATOMS: atom_id res chain seq x y z
N MET A 1 53.65 -38.08 -9.46
CA MET A 1 53.59 -37.07 -8.37
C MET A 1 52.78 -35.81 -8.70
N ARG A 2 52.67 -35.33 -9.96
CA ARG A 2 51.86 -34.12 -10.29
C ARG A 2 50.33 -34.31 -10.32
N LYS A 3 49.80 -35.54 -10.38
CA LYS A 3 48.34 -35.81 -10.31
C LYS A 3 47.79 -35.98 -8.89
N ALA A 4 48.63 -36.27 -7.90
CA ALA A 4 48.21 -36.40 -6.50
C ALA A 4 48.08 -35.03 -5.79
N LEU A 5 48.81 -34.01 -6.27
CA LEU A 5 48.77 -32.67 -5.70
C LEU A 5 47.48 -31.90 -6.07
N TRP A 6 46.88 -32.19 -7.23
CA TRP A 6 45.61 -31.58 -7.65
C TRP A 6 44.39 -32.15 -6.89
N PHE A 7 44.45 -33.42 -6.48
CA PHE A 7 43.39 -34.02 -5.67
C PHE A 7 43.43 -33.55 -4.21
N LEU A 8 44.61 -33.29 -3.64
CA LEU A 8 44.72 -32.77 -2.27
C LEU A 8 44.28 -31.30 -2.16
N VAL A 9 44.58 -30.46 -3.16
CA VAL A 9 44.15 -29.04 -3.16
C VAL A 9 42.65 -28.91 -3.46
N GLY A 10 42.09 -29.79 -4.31
CA GLY A 10 40.64 -29.85 -4.56
C GLY A 10 39.83 -30.34 -3.36
N PHE A 11 40.34 -31.29 -2.57
CA PHE A 11 39.62 -31.82 -1.40
C PHE A 11 39.73 -30.90 -0.17
N CYS A 12 40.84 -30.19 0.03
CA CYS A 12 40.93 -29.17 1.08
C CYS A 12 40.06 -27.92 0.82
N LEU A 13 39.77 -27.58 -0.45
CA LEU A 13 38.89 -26.45 -0.81
C LEU A 13 37.39 -26.77 -0.69
N VAL A 14 37.00 -28.04 -0.81
CA VAL A 14 35.61 -28.46 -0.53
C VAL A 14 35.33 -28.53 0.97
N VAL A 15 36.35 -28.85 1.79
CA VAL A 15 36.20 -28.85 3.26
C VAL A 15 36.18 -27.42 3.83
N MET A 16 36.88 -26.44 3.24
CA MET A 16 36.75 -25.02 3.65
C MET A 16 35.43 -24.35 3.26
N ALA A 17 34.64 -24.96 2.37
CA ALA A 17 33.27 -24.53 2.07
C ALA A 17 32.20 -25.30 2.89
N CYS A 18 32.59 -26.35 3.60
CA CYS A 18 31.67 -27.20 4.38
C CYS A 18 31.71 -26.97 5.90
N ASP A 19 32.73 -26.31 6.44
CA ASP A 19 32.86 -26.09 7.90
C ASP A 19 32.25 -24.79 8.45
N MET A 20 31.32 -24.15 7.71
CA MET A 20 30.45 -23.09 8.28
C MET A 20 29.10 -23.62 8.81
N PHE A 21 28.88 -24.94 8.76
CA PHE A 21 27.72 -25.60 9.34
C PHE A 21 28.06 -26.22 10.70
N SER A 22 28.59 -25.43 11.64
CA SER A 22 28.41 -25.76 13.05
C SER A 22 27.01 -25.28 13.42
N GLY A 23 26.10 -26.22 13.72
CA GLY A 23 24.79 -25.93 14.26
C GLY A 23 24.90 -25.06 15.51
N ALA A 24 24.68 -23.76 15.35
CA ALA A 24 24.26 -22.89 16.43
C ALA A 24 22.77 -23.14 16.62
N ASP A 25 22.35 -23.32 17.88
CA ASP A 25 20.95 -23.41 18.26
C ASP A 25 20.15 -22.29 17.59
N ILE A 26 19.36 -22.64 16.56
CA ILE A 26 18.45 -21.70 15.92
C ILE A 26 17.29 -21.53 16.90
N LYS A 27 17.40 -20.53 17.77
CA LYS A 27 16.20 -19.92 18.33
C LYS A 27 15.36 -19.45 17.15
N SER A 28 14.06 -19.71 17.17
CA SER A 28 13.18 -19.11 16.16
C SER A 28 13.36 -17.59 16.22
N ALA A 29 13.25 -16.89 15.09
CA ALA A 29 13.32 -15.42 15.08
C ALA A 29 12.33 -14.81 16.09
N GLU A 30 11.18 -15.46 16.27
CA GLU A 30 10.20 -15.13 17.30
C GLU A 30 10.80 -15.19 18.73
N GLU A 31 11.54 -16.24 19.09
CA GLU A 31 12.22 -16.34 20.39
C GLU A 31 13.34 -15.30 20.57
N GLU A 32 14.00 -14.88 19.49
CA GLU A 32 15.04 -13.85 19.53
C GLU A 32 14.47 -12.46 19.85
N PHE A 33 13.33 -12.12 19.24
CA PHE A 33 12.73 -10.79 19.37
C PHE A 33 11.62 -10.69 20.42
N LYS A 34 11.18 -11.81 21.01
CA LYS A 34 10.06 -11.88 21.96
C LYS A 34 10.05 -10.83 23.08
N ASN A 35 11.23 -10.46 23.60
CA ASN A 35 11.36 -9.48 24.69
C ASN A 35 11.73 -8.07 24.21
N GLN A 36 11.83 -7.87 22.89
CA GLN A 36 12.21 -6.61 22.27
C GLN A 36 11.00 -5.87 21.67
N TYR A 37 9.81 -6.44 21.75
CA TYR A 37 8.57 -5.75 21.41
C TYR A 37 7.42 -6.22 22.30
N ILE A 38 6.37 -5.40 22.36
CA ILE A 38 5.09 -5.70 23.00
C ILE A 38 4.05 -5.74 21.89
N ASP A 39 3.38 -6.88 21.73
CA ASP A 39 2.24 -7.02 20.82
C ASP A 39 1.06 -6.19 21.34
N LEU A 40 0.52 -5.33 20.48
CA LEU A 40 -0.61 -4.46 20.79
C LEU A 40 -1.92 -4.94 20.16
N SER A 41 -1.92 -6.04 19.41
CA SER A 41 -3.12 -6.64 18.82
C SER A 41 -4.13 -7.15 19.87
N GLY A 42 -5.32 -7.57 19.42
CA GLY A 42 -6.39 -8.06 20.29
C GLY A 42 -7.20 -6.95 20.96
N ASP A 43 -7.62 -7.15 22.21
CA ASP A 43 -8.64 -6.32 22.87
C ASP A 43 -8.19 -4.88 23.18
N TRP A 44 -9.04 -3.91 22.87
CA TRP A 44 -8.88 -2.49 23.22
C TRP A 44 -10.14 -1.96 23.91
N TYR A 45 -9.96 -1.05 24.87
CA TYR A 45 -11.08 -0.29 25.46
C TYR A 45 -11.49 0.80 24.50
N PHE A 46 -12.79 0.87 24.20
CA PHE A 46 -13.31 1.75 23.17
C PHE A 46 -14.48 2.59 23.66
N LYS A 47 -14.47 3.87 23.29
CA LYS A 47 -15.62 4.75 23.52
C LYS A 47 -15.73 5.85 22.49
N VAL A 48 -16.88 5.92 21.83
CA VAL A 48 -17.30 7.11 21.08
C VAL A 48 -17.71 8.19 22.08
N TYR A 49 -17.14 9.38 21.96
CA TYR A 49 -17.45 10.50 22.86
C TYR A 49 -17.93 11.76 22.12
N ARG A 50 -17.87 11.81 20.79
CA ARG A 50 -18.38 12.95 20.02
C ARG A 50 -18.94 12.54 18.67
N LYS A 51 -20.00 13.24 18.21
CA LYS A 51 -20.55 13.16 16.85
C LYS A 51 -20.71 14.55 16.26
N TYR A 52 -20.62 14.61 14.94
CA TYR A 52 -20.76 15.82 14.14
C TYR A 52 -21.91 15.72 13.14
N SER A 53 -22.42 16.88 12.71
CA SER A 53 -23.43 16.97 11.66
C SER A 53 -22.88 16.69 10.26
N ASN A 54 -21.61 17.03 10.04
CA ASN A 54 -20.78 16.75 8.87
C ASN A 54 -19.32 16.73 9.34
N MET A 55 -18.39 16.16 8.56
CA MET A 55 -16.98 16.11 8.97
C MET A 55 -16.02 16.99 8.15
N PHE A 56 -14.96 17.40 8.83
CA PHE A 56 -13.97 18.41 8.46
C PHE A 56 -13.12 18.10 7.22
N GLN A 57 -13.12 16.85 6.76
CA GLN A 57 -12.40 16.46 5.54
C GLN A 57 -13.11 16.99 4.28
N TYR A 58 -14.44 17.10 4.32
CA TYR A 58 -15.27 17.55 3.18
C TYR A 58 -15.78 18.99 3.33
N PHE A 59 -15.84 19.48 4.57
CA PHE A 59 -16.43 20.77 4.90
C PHE A 59 -15.48 21.60 5.78
N ALA A 60 -15.55 22.92 5.65
CA ALA A 60 -14.84 23.80 6.57
C ALA A 60 -15.34 23.58 8.02
N TYR A 61 -14.47 23.76 9.01
CA TYR A 61 -14.80 23.52 10.42
C TYR A 61 -16.06 24.26 10.87
N ASN A 62 -16.25 25.49 10.39
CA ASN A 62 -17.44 26.31 10.69
C ASN A 62 -18.75 25.79 10.09
N ALA A 63 -18.71 24.80 9.18
CA ALA A 63 -19.86 24.12 8.62
C ALA A 63 -20.18 22.78 9.32
N CYS A 64 -19.39 22.41 10.32
CA CYS A 64 -19.56 21.21 11.14
C CYS A 64 -20.04 21.61 12.53
N THR A 65 -21.11 21.00 13.00
CA THR A 65 -21.66 21.23 14.35
C THR A 65 -21.56 19.96 15.17
N VAL A 66 -21.17 20.07 16.45
CA VAL A 66 -21.25 18.95 17.38
C VAL A 66 -22.72 18.64 17.61
N THR A 67 -23.16 17.46 17.18
CA THR A 67 -24.55 17.00 17.33
C THR A 67 -24.75 16.23 18.63
N TRP A 68 -23.66 15.66 19.16
CA TRP A 68 -23.63 14.95 20.43
C TRP A 68 -22.21 14.92 20.99
N THR A 69 -22.08 15.01 22.32
CA THR A 69 -20.81 14.92 23.05
C THR A 69 -21.03 14.29 24.41
N ASP A 70 -20.09 13.47 24.86
CA ASP A 70 -19.90 13.09 26.26
C ASP A 70 -18.67 13.84 26.78
N ASP A 71 -18.89 14.99 27.41
CA ASP A 71 -17.82 15.89 27.85
C ASP A 71 -16.87 15.23 28.85
N SER A 72 -17.37 14.28 29.64
CA SER A 72 -16.55 13.52 30.60
C SER A 72 -15.58 12.56 29.91
N SER A 73 -15.96 12.07 28.73
CA SER A 73 -15.11 11.22 27.90
C SER A 73 -14.39 12.01 26.82
N ALA A 74 -14.67 13.30 26.64
CA ALA A 74 -13.97 14.17 25.69
C ALA A 74 -12.57 14.59 26.17
N VAL A 75 -12.31 14.51 27.47
CA VAL A 75 -10.95 14.67 28.02
C VAL A 75 -10.11 13.40 27.77
N ILE A 76 -8.79 13.56 27.85
CA ILE A 76 -7.84 12.44 27.80
C ILE A 76 -8.14 11.49 28.98
N PRO A 77 -8.50 10.22 28.72
CA PRO A 77 -8.95 9.30 29.77
C PRO A 77 -7.76 8.68 30.52
N ALA A 78 -7.88 8.57 31.85
CA ALA A 78 -6.97 7.75 32.66
C ALA A 78 -7.46 6.29 32.72
N ALA A 79 -6.60 5.33 33.10
CA ALA A 79 -6.99 3.92 33.20
C ALA A 79 -8.20 3.65 34.09
N ALA A 80 -8.38 4.39 35.18
CA ALA A 80 -9.55 4.25 36.04
C ALA A 80 -10.88 4.54 35.30
N VAL A 81 -10.83 5.35 34.25
CA VAL A 81 -11.98 5.71 33.42
C VAL A 81 -12.12 4.72 32.27
N PHE A 82 -11.08 4.55 31.43
CA PHE A 82 -11.24 3.76 30.21
C PHE A 82 -11.48 2.27 30.46
N LYS A 83 -11.04 1.73 31.60
CA LYS A 83 -11.32 0.34 31.98
C LYS A 83 -12.79 0.04 32.26
N THR A 84 -13.64 1.06 32.34
CA THR A 84 -15.10 0.93 32.49
C THR A 84 -15.82 0.87 31.15
N TRP A 85 -15.11 1.08 30.04
CA TRP A 85 -15.68 1.12 28.70
C TRP A 85 -15.79 -0.27 28.10
N ASP A 86 -16.54 -0.35 27.00
CA ASP A 86 -16.66 -1.57 26.23
C ASP A 86 -15.31 -1.99 25.66
N ILE A 87 -15.12 -3.30 25.52
CA ILE A 87 -13.96 -3.89 24.88
C ILE A 87 -14.35 -4.25 23.46
N VAL A 88 -13.49 -3.87 22.53
CA VAL A 88 -13.61 -4.22 21.11
C VAL A 88 -12.32 -4.92 20.68
N GLN A 89 -12.43 -5.86 19.76
CA GLN A 89 -11.25 -6.51 19.20
C GLN A 89 -10.58 -5.58 18.19
N GLY A 90 -9.33 -5.21 18.46
CA GLY A 90 -8.44 -4.62 17.46
C GLY A 90 -8.18 -5.58 16.30
N PRO A 91 -7.63 -5.09 15.17
CA PRO A 91 -7.37 -5.91 14.00
C PRO A 91 -6.52 -7.14 14.35
N SER A 92 -6.94 -8.30 13.85
CA SER A 92 -6.22 -9.56 14.01
C SER A 92 -5.04 -9.65 13.03
N ASN A 93 -4.03 -10.46 13.35
CA ASN A 93 -2.94 -10.79 12.41
C ASN A 93 -3.40 -11.67 11.22
N ASP A 94 -4.69 -11.93 11.04
CA ASP A 94 -5.21 -12.67 9.89
C ASP A 94 -5.28 -11.77 8.65
N TYR A 95 -4.24 -11.90 7.83
CA TYR A 95 -4.06 -11.17 6.57
C TYR A 95 -5.05 -11.51 5.45
N SER A 96 -6.00 -12.42 5.70
CA SER A 96 -6.83 -12.99 4.62
C SER A 96 -8.05 -12.15 4.24
N THR A 97 -8.52 -11.25 5.11
CA THR A 97 -9.81 -10.55 4.96
C THR A 97 -9.72 -9.15 4.36
N GLY A 98 -8.60 -8.71 3.78
CA GLY A 98 -8.56 -7.45 3.02
C GLY A 98 -8.95 -6.21 3.83
N GLY A 99 -8.24 -5.95 4.94
CA GLY A 99 -8.19 -4.62 5.56
C GLY A 99 -9.40 -4.14 6.36
N LEU A 100 -10.63 -4.57 6.07
CA LEU A 100 -11.82 -4.08 6.76
C LEU A 100 -12.50 -5.18 7.57
N LEU A 101 -11.95 -5.46 8.76
CA LEU A 101 -12.76 -6.00 9.84
C LEU A 101 -13.59 -4.85 10.39
N GLN A 102 -14.87 -4.77 10.01
CA GLN A 102 -15.80 -3.98 10.79
C GLN A 102 -15.71 -4.48 12.23
N MET A 103 -15.41 -3.57 13.15
CA MET A 103 -15.19 -3.92 14.54
C MET A 103 -16.55 -4.27 15.13
N THR A 104 -16.86 -5.56 15.23
CA THR A 104 -18.16 -6.05 15.68
C THR A 104 -18.22 -6.04 17.20
N ASN A 105 -19.34 -5.58 17.76
CA ASN A 105 -19.73 -5.92 19.12
C ASN A 105 -20.22 -7.38 19.11
N ASP A 106 -19.75 -8.21 20.05
CA ASP A 106 -20.11 -9.63 20.21
C ASP A 106 -21.57 -9.86 20.68
N GLY A 107 -22.38 -8.81 20.70
CA GLY A 107 -23.83 -8.90 20.69
C GLY A 107 -24.48 -8.95 22.08
N SER A 108 -23.87 -8.36 23.12
CA SER A 108 -24.41 -8.47 24.48
C SER A 108 -24.83 -7.17 25.18
N THR A 109 -24.70 -5.99 24.57
CA THR A 109 -25.14 -4.74 25.22
C THR A 109 -26.00 -3.86 24.29
N THR A 110 -27.32 -3.90 24.52
CA THR A 110 -28.19 -2.81 24.11
C THR A 110 -27.91 -1.61 25.02
N ASP A 111 -27.18 -0.63 24.50
CA ASP A 111 -27.17 0.70 25.07
C ASP A 111 -28.60 1.26 25.07
N ALA A 112 -29.01 1.92 26.16
CA ALA A 112 -30.32 2.55 26.33
C ALA A 112 -30.56 3.76 25.39
N ARG A 113 -29.79 3.89 24.31
CA ARG A 113 -29.77 5.04 23.40
C ARG A 113 -30.05 4.55 21.98
N ASN A 114 -31.28 4.75 21.50
CA ASN A 114 -31.79 4.44 20.16
C ASN A 114 -31.06 5.17 18.98
N THR A 115 -29.73 5.28 18.96
CA THR A 115 -28.99 6.07 17.96
C THR A 115 -27.71 5.42 17.43
N LEU A 116 -27.45 4.16 17.78
CA LEU A 116 -26.49 3.30 17.08
C LEU A 116 -27.24 2.02 16.73
N LEU A 117 -27.22 1.61 15.47
CA LEU A 117 -27.61 0.24 15.14
C LEU A 117 -26.61 -0.69 15.85
N ALA A 118 -27.05 -1.87 16.27
CA ALA A 118 -26.16 -2.86 16.90
C ALA A 118 -24.95 -3.23 16.01
N SER A 119 -25.01 -2.92 14.71
CA SER A 119 -23.94 -3.07 13.72
C SER A 119 -22.91 -1.93 13.67
N ASP A 120 -23.20 -0.74 14.21
CA ASP A 120 -22.41 0.47 13.97
C ASP A 120 -21.64 0.88 15.24
N VAL A 121 -20.60 0.10 15.57
CA VAL A 121 -19.75 0.37 16.74
C VAL A 121 -19.03 1.73 16.63
N PHE A 122 -18.70 2.16 15.40
CA PHE A 122 -18.07 3.46 15.14
C PHE A 122 -18.88 4.26 14.10
N PRO A 123 -19.76 5.18 14.53
CA PRO A 123 -20.63 5.93 13.63
C PRO A 123 -19.85 6.93 12.77
N LYS A 124 -20.37 7.26 11.59
CA LYS A 124 -19.81 8.32 10.75
C LYS A 124 -19.72 9.65 11.48
N TRP A 125 -18.70 10.43 11.13
CA TRP A 125 -18.47 11.78 11.63
C TRP A 125 -18.41 11.81 13.16
N SER A 126 -17.53 10.99 13.73
CA SER A 126 -17.42 10.85 15.17
C SER A 126 -15.98 10.86 15.64
N GLU A 127 -15.79 11.07 16.94
CA GLU A 127 -14.50 10.87 17.60
C GLU A 127 -14.63 9.76 18.62
N SER A 128 -13.61 8.92 18.68
CA SER A 128 -13.52 7.83 19.64
C SER A 128 -12.15 7.77 20.31
N TRP A 129 -12.15 7.15 21.48
CA TRP A 129 -10.95 6.71 22.16
C TRP A 129 -10.75 5.21 21.99
N TRP A 130 -9.49 4.85 21.83
CA TRP A 130 -8.95 3.50 21.82
C TRP A 130 -7.85 3.42 22.85
N CYS A 131 -8.09 2.77 23.98
CA CYS A 131 -7.13 2.73 25.07
C CYS A 131 -6.73 1.30 25.42
N LYS A 132 -5.46 1.13 25.79
CA LYS A 132 -4.90 -0.13 26.30
C LYS A 132 -3.89 0.17 27.41
N GLU A 133 -3.92 -0.65 28.45
CA GLU A 133 -2.84 -0.70 29.44
C GLU A 133 -1.83 -1.76 28.98
N ILE A 134 -0.55 -1.38 28.94
CA ILE A 134 0.56 -2.29 28.65
C ILE A 134 1.48 -2.40 29.85
N THR A 135 2.21 -3.50 29.94
CA THR A 135 3.26 -3.69 30.96
C THR A 135 4.61 -3.80 30.28
N ILE A 136 5.53 -2.90 30.64
CA ILE A 136 6.89 -2.84 30.13
C ILE A 136 7.82 -3.54 31.12
N SER A 137 8.59 -4.51 30.65
CA SER A 137 9.58 -5.22 31.46
C SER A 137 10.82 -4.37 31.72
N GLU A 138 11.57 -4.72 32.78
CA GLU A 138 12.87 -4.11 33.04
C GLU A 138 13.83 -4.35 31.86
N GLY A 139 14.58 -3.31 31.49
CA GLY A 139 15.53 -3.34 30.36
C GLY A 139 14.91 -3.13 28.97
N PHE A 140 13.58 -3.05 28.84
CA PHE A 140 12.93 -2.76 27.56
C PHE A 140 13.23 -1.33 27.06
N LEU A 141 13.27 -0.35 27.96
CA LEU A 141 13.53 1.06 27.66
C LEU A 141 15.02 1.41 27.70
N ALA A 142 15.85 0.58 27.07
CA ALA A 142 17.31 0.78 27.04
C ALA A 142 17.75 1.88 26.05
N GLU A 143 17.00 2.05 24.96
CA GLU A 143 17.25 3.06 23.94
C GLU A 143 16.49 4.36 24.25
N PRO A 144 16.97 5.54 23.77
CA PRO A 144 16.33 6.83 24.04
C PRO A 144 14.93 6.94 23.40
N THR A 145 14.64 6.11 22.40
CA THR A 145 13.34 6.04 21.75
C THR A 145 12.89 4.59 21.53
N VAL A 146 11.58 4.41 21.39
CA VAL A 146 10.93 3.18 20.94
C VAL A 146 10.09 3.46 19.70
N THR A 147 9.84 2.44 18.88
CA THR A 147 8.97 2.55 17.70
C THR A 147 7.58 2.03 18.02
N LEU A 148 6.57 2.86 17.83
CA LEU A 148 5.16 2.46 17.92
C LEU A 148 4.60 2.21 16.52
N LEU A 149 4.23 0.96 16.24
CA LEU A 149 3.53 0.53 15.04
C LEU A 149 2.04 0.40 15.36
N LEU A 150 1.19 1.19 14.70
CA LEU A 150 -0.27 1.19 14.90
C LEU A 150 -1.03 0.68 13.67
N SER A 151 -0.40 -0.21 12.92
CA SER A 151 -0.95 -0.76 11.69
C SER A 151 -1.29 0.33 10.66
N ILE A 152 -2.22 0.06 9.74
CA ILE A 152 -2.88 1.06 8.91
C ILE A 152 -4.07 1.62 9.70
N ILE A 153 -4.31 2.93 9.62
CA ILE A 153 -5.53 3.56 10.14
C ILE A 153 -6.20 4.32 8.98
N ASP A 154 -7.49 4.06 8.74
CA ASP A 154 -8.34 5.02 8.03
C ASP A 154 -8.65 6.15 8.98
N ASP A 155 -8.47 7.35 8.45
CA ASP A 155 -8.73 8.60 9.12
C ASP A 155 -7.64 9.02 10.11
N MET A 156 -7.91 10.16 10.73
CA MET A 156 -6.93 10.92 11.45
C MET A 156 -6.83 10.41 12.88
N ASP A 157 -5.63 10.45 13.42
CA ASP A 157 -5.35 9.91 14.74
C ASP A 157 -4.43 10.82 15.55
N VAL A 158 -4.61 10.78 16.87
CA VAL A 158 -3.67 11.36 17.83
C VAL A 158 -3.37 10.31 18.88
N VAL A 159 -2.08 10.06 19.09
CA VAL A 159 -1.59 9.08 20.03
C VAL A 159 -1.15 9.76 21.32
N TYR A 160 -1.59 9.21 22.43
CA TYR A 160 -1.24 9.61 23.78
C TYR A 160 -0.58 8.45 24.51
N ILE A 161 0.51 8.74 25.21
CA ILE A 161 1.19 7.82 26.12
C ILE A 161 1.18 8.44 27.50
N ASN A 162 0.63 7.71 28.48
CA ASN A 162 0.48 8.18 29.86
C ASN A 162 -0.12 9.60 29.95
N GLY A 163 -1.14 9.86 29.10
CA GLY A 163 -1.83 11.14 29.00
C GLY A 163 -1.12 12.25 28.21
N THR A 164 0.11 12.01 27.72
CA THR A 164 0.90 12.98 26.95
C THR A 164 0.76 12.71 25.44
N PRO A 165 0.42 13.71 24.61
CA PRO A 165 0.36 13.53 23.15
C PRO A 165 1.78 13.32 22.60
N VAL A 166 1.98 12.23 21.85
CA VAL A 166 3.29 11.85 21.29
C VAL A 166 3.33 11.87 19.77
N ALA A 167 2.20 11.63 19.11
CA ALA A 167 2.13 11.58 17.67
C ALA A 167 0.72 11.94 17.18
N ALA A 168 0.64 12.43 15.94
CA ALA A 168 -0.61 12.74 15.28
C ALA A 168 -0.44 12.70 13.78
N SER A 169 -1.50 12.33 13.06
CA SER A 169 -1.44 12.29 11.61
C SER A 169 -2.76 12.67 10.93
N GLY A 170 -2.67 13.18 9.70
CA GLY A 170 -3.80 13.78 8.96
C GLY A 170 -4.06 15.28 9.22
N PHE A 171 -3.32 15.89 10.14
CA PHE A 171 -3.43 17.32 10.48
C PHE A 171 -2.33 18.14 9.81
N LYS A 172 -2.69 19.25 9.15
CA LYS A 172 -1.75 20.19 8.52
C LYS A 172 -1.89 21.60 9.10
N LYS A 173 -0.83 22.37 9.11
CA LYS A 173 -0.84 23.81 9.40
C LYS A 173 -1.36 24.61 8.20
N ALA A 174 -1.56 25.91 8.36
CA ALA A 174 -2.00 26.80 7.28
C ALA A 174 -1.06 26.82 6.05
N ASP A 175 0.22 26.48 6.22
CA ASP A 175 1.22 26.36 5.16
C ASP A 175 1.29 24.94 4.54
N ASN A 176 0.35 24.06 4.88
CA ASN A 176 0.26 22.64 4.49
C ASN A 176 1.34 21.71 5.09
N THR A 177 2.19 22.16 6.01
CA THR A 177 3.11 21.28 6.74
C THR A 177 2.37 20.45 7.78
N GLN A 178 2.89 19.27 8.15
CA GLN A 178 2.28 18.41 9.17
C GLN A 178 2.21 19.13 10.52
N ALA A 179 1.05 19.07 11.18
CA ALA A 179 0.85 19.64 12.49
C ALA A 179 1.32 18.67 13.59
N PRO A 180 2.07 19.13 14.61
CA PRO A 180 2.48 18.29 15.72
C PRO A 180 1.30 17.95 16.64
N ALA A 181 1.37 16.79 17.29
CA ALA A 181 0.35 16.27 18.20
C ALA A 181 0.03 17.22 19.37
N SER A 182 1.03 17.98 19.82
CA SER A 182 0.92 18.94 20.94
C SER A 182 -0.03 20.10 20.67
N LEU A 183 -0.39 20.35 19.42
CA LEU A 183 -1.33 21.41 19.07
C LEU A 183 -2.79 20.92 18.97
N VAL A 184 -3.05 19.62 19.16
CA VAL A 184 -4.41 19.10 19.19
C VAL A 184 -5.04 19.34 20.57
N PRO A 185 -6.20 20.01 20.67
CA PRO A 185 -6.82 20.32 21.96
C PRO A 185 -7.12 19.08 22.80
N SER A 186 -6.91 19.19 24.11
CA SER A 186 -7.13 18.10 25.07
C SER A 186 -8.59 17.61 25.12
N LEU A 187 -9.56 18.49 24.87
CA LEU A 187 -11.00 18.18 24.81
C LEU A 187 -11.47 17.65 23.44
N GLY A 188 -10.57 17.53 22.46
CA GLY A 188 -10.93 17.21 21.09
C GLY A 188 -11.66 18.36 20.39
N GLY A 189 -11.91 18.24 19.08
CA GLY A 189 -12.43 19.35 18.28
C GLY A 189 -11.46 20.54 18.15
N PHE A 190 -11.76 21.47 17.26
CA PHE A 190 -10.86 22.57 16.91
C PHE A 190 -11.41 23.92 17.35
N ASP A 191 -10.50 24.84 17.63
CA ASP A 191 -10.81 26.26 17.77
C ASP A 191 -11.37 26.79 16.43
N GLN A 192 -12.47 27.56 16.49
CA GLN A 192 -13.06 28.26 15.35
C GLN A 192 -12.08 29.24 14.65
N SER A 193 -10.92 29.54 15.24
CA SER A 193 -9.89 30.44 14.72
C SER A 193 -9.10 29.90 13.51
N GLY A 194 -9.18 28.59 13.21
CA GLY A 194 -8.73 28.05 11.92
C GLY A 194 -7.25 27.65 11.80
N ASP A 195 -6.61 27.28 12.90
CA ASP A 195 -5.16 26.96 12.93
C ASP A 195 -4.76 25.67 12.18
N PHE A 196 -5.70 24.77 11.89
CA PHE A 196 -5.42 23.48 11.21
C PHE A 196 -6.24 23.28 9.94
N ARG A 197 -5.56 22.77 8.91
CA ARG A 197 -6.13 22.19 7.70
C ARG A 197 -6.15 20.68 7.82
N PHE A 198 -7.22 20.07 7.34
CA PHE A 198 -7.35 18.62 7.30
C PHE A 198 -6.81 18.09 5.98
N GLU A 199 -6.10 16.96 6.03
CA GLU A 199 -5.77 16.24 4.82
C GLU A 199 -7.05 15.60 4.24
N LYS A 200 -7.42 16.01 3.03
CA LYS A 200 -8.69 15.61 2.39
C LYS A 200 -8.77 14.12 2.02
N SER A 201 -7.70 13.36 2.15
CA SER A 201 -7.71 11.91 1.90
C SER A 201 -6.60 11.28 2.74
N TYR A 202 -7.03 10.86 3.91
CA TYR A 202 -6.21 10.19 4.91
C TYR A 202 -6.68 8.74 5.09
N TRP A 203 -6.85 8.06 3.96
CA TRP A 203 -7.32 6.68 3.89
C TRP A 203 -6.13 5.74 3.86
N GLU A 204 -6.22 4.61 4.56
CA GLU A 204 -5.31 3.48 4.38
C GLU A 204 -3.80 3.80 4.62
N VAL A 205 -3.51 4.82 5.42
CA VAL A 205 -2.13 5.23 5.70
C VAL A 205 -1.51 4.29 6.76
N SER A 206 -0.26 3.90 6.62
CA SER A 206 0.47 3.14 7.67
C SER A 206 0.90 4.08 8.79
N ARG A 207 0.76 3.66 10.05
CA ARG A 207 1.11 4.43 11.24
C ARG A 207 2.35 3.86 11.91
N GLU A 208 3.41 4.65 11.86
CA GLU A 208 4.66 4.39 12.54
C GLU A 208 5.14 5.67 13.21
N TYR A 209 5.39 5.58 14.51
CA TYR A 209 5.74 6.73 15.31
C TYR A 209 6.97 6.44 16.16
N THR A 210 7.90 7.39 16.19
CA THR A 210 9.02 7.37 17.14
C THR A 210 8.56 8.02 18.44
N VAL A 211 8.70 7.29 19.54
CA VAL A 211 8.28 7.73 20.88
C VAL A 211 9.51 7.86 21.76
N ASP A 212 9.60 8.98 22.49
CA ASP A 212 10.64 9.18 23.50
C ASP A 212 10.43 8.22 24.68
N SER A 213 11.44 7.41 24.99
CA SER A 213 11.38 6.42 26.07
C SER A 213 11.15 7.04 27.45
N SER A 214 11.47 8.32 27.65
CA SER A 214 11.24 9.04 28.92
C SER A 214 9.76 9.27 29.24
N LEU A 215 8.87 9.13 28.25
CA LEU A 215 7.42 9.19 28.44
C LEU A 215 6.83 7.85 28.93
N LEU A 216 7.65 6.80 28.95
CA LEU A 216 7.30 5.45 29.39
C LEU A 216 8.02 5.12 30.71
N GLN A 217 7.50 4.13 31.42
CA GLN A 217 8.11 3.62 32.66
C GLN A 217 8.13 2.09 32.69
N THR A 218 9.07 1.49 33.43
CA THR A 218 8.99 0.06 33.75
C THR A 218 7.70 -0.22 34.54
N GLY A 219 6.99 -1.28 34.19
CA GLY A 219 5.67 -1.59 34.73
C GLY A 219 4.56 -1.02 33.85
N LYS A 220 3.50 -0.50 34.49
CA LYS A 220 2.26 -0.13 33.79
C LYS A 220 2.39 1.18 33.03
N ASN A 221 1.92 1.17 31.79
CA ASN A 221 1.76 2.35 30.94
C ASN A 221 0.40 2.32 30.24
N GLU A 222 -0.05 3.48 29.83
CA GLU A 222 -1.30 3.68 29.11
C GLU A 222 -1.00 4.16 27.69
N ILE A 223 -1.59 3.51 26.70
CA ILE A 223 -1.62 3.98 25.31
C ILE A 223 -3.07 4.28 24.98
N CYS A 224 -3.35 5.52 24.58
CA CYS A 224 -4.66 5.93 24.10
C CYS A 224 -4.54 6.58 22.73
N ILE A 225 -5.38 6.17 21.80
CA ILE A 225 -5.43 6.67 20.44
C ILE A 225 -6.80 7.31 20.25
N ARG A 226 -6.79 8.58 19.90
CA ARG A 226 -7.99 9.30 19.50
C ARG A 226 -8.13 9.17 18.00
N VAL A 227 -9.25 8.61 17.52
CA VAL A 227 -9.52 8.44 16.09
C VAL A 227 -10.72 9.29 15.68
N TYR A 228 -10.62 9.95 14.53
CA TYR A 228 -11.65 10.84 13.98
C TYR A 228 -12.31 10.19 12.76
N ASN A 229 -13.47 9.54 12.91
CA ASN A 229 -14.12 8.76 11.85
C ASN A 229 -14.79 9.61 10.77
N ASN A 230 -14.30 9.59 9.53
CA ASN A 230 -14.84 10.42 8.45
C ASN A 230 -16.00 9.82 7.67
N ASN A 231 -16.13 8.50 7.65
CA ASN A 231 -17.23 7.81 7.01
C ASN A 231 -17.77 6.71 7.92
N SER A 232 -18.71 5.90 7.45
CA SER A 232 -19.26 4.81 8.27
C SER A 232 -18.31 3.59 8.39
N TYR A 233 -17.05 3.71 7.95
CA TYR A 233 -16.13 2.59 7.73
C TYR A 233 -14.68 2.86 8.21
N GLY A 234 -14.39 3.95 8.92
CA GLY A 234 -13.05 4.23 9.45
C GLY A 234 -12.63 3.29 10.59
N GLY A 235 -11.33 3.21 10.88
CA GLY A 235 -10.79 2.32 11.91
C GLY A 235 -9.36 1.86 11.65
N PHE A 236 -8.93 0.86 12.43
CA PHE A 236 -7.64 0.20 12.24
C PHE A 236 -7.77 -0.93 11.23
N TYR A 237 -6.79 -1.01 10.35
CA TYR A 237 -6.66 -1.97 9.28
C TYR A 237 -5.62 -3.02 9.65
N ASP A 238 -5.58 -4.08 8.86
CA ASP A 238 -4.71 -5.22 9.04
C ASP A 238 -3.24 -4.93 8.70
N ARG A 239 -2.39 -4.90 9.75
CA ARG A 239 -0.91 -5.00 9.84
C ARG A 239 -0.50 -5.14 11.32
N THR A 240 0.79 -5.40 11.55
CA THR A 240 1.40 -5.51 12.87
C THR A 240 1.17 -4.26 13.74
N MET A 241 0.57 -4.47 14.91
CA MET A 241 0.47 -3.46 15.98
C MET A 241 1.43 -3.83 17.10
N ALA A 242 2.44 -2.99 17.37
CA ALA A 242 3.46 -3.30 18.36
C ALA A 242 4.15 -2.05 18.90
N LEU A 243 4.60 -2.11 20.14
CA LEU A 243 5.61 -1.20 20.68
C LEU A 243 6.96 -1.93 20.63
N SER A 244 7.91 -1.43 19.85
CA SER A 244 9.21 -2.06 19.59
C SER A 244 10.33 -1.29 20.28
N ALA A 245 11.13 -1.99 21.08
CA ALA A 245 12.25 -1.43 21.84
C ALA A 245 13.49 -1.17 20.98
N THR A 246 13.67 -1.90 19.88
CA THR A 246 14.92 -1.86 19.10
C THR A 246 14.66 -1.77 17.60
N ALA A 247 15.59 -1.18 16.87
CA ALA A 247 15.53 -1.15 15.41
C ALA A 247 15.50 -2.56 14.80
N SER A 248 16.20 -3.53 15.40
CA SER A 248 16.21 -4.93 14.94
C SER A 248 14.84 -5.60 15.12
N ALA A 249 14.17 -5.36 16.25
CA ALA A 249 12.80 -5.85 16.46
C ALA A 249 11.80 -5.15 15.52
N THR A 250 11.94 -3.85 15.27
CA THR A 250 11.13 -3.13 14.29
C THR A 250 11.32 -3.73 12.89
N ARG A 251 12.55 -4.05 12.49
CA ARG A 251 12.85 -4.75 11.23
C ARG A 251 12.16 -6.11 11.15
N TYR A 252 12.28 -6.92 12.21
CA TYR A 252 11.59 -8.21 12.31
C TYR A 252 10.07 -8.06 12.11
N LEU A 253 9.45 -7.12 12.82
CA LEU A 253 8.01 -6.86 12.77
C LEU A 253 7.52 -6.37 11.40
N LYS A 254 8.40 -5.69 10.65
CA LYS A 254 8.16 -5.27 9.26
C LYS A 254 8.44 -6.37 8.23
N GLY A 255 8.83 -7.57 8.66
CA GLY A 255 9.22 -8.68 7.78
C GLY A 255 10.54 -8.44 7.04
N LEU A 256 11.36 -7.50 7.51
CA LEU A 256 12.67 -7.22 6.91
C LEU A 256 13.71 -8.26 7.36
N PRO A 257 14.80 -8.46 6.58
CA PRO A 257 15.84 -9.42 6.96
C PRO A 257 16.51 -9.06 8.29
N THR A 258 16.66 -10.07 9.17
CA THR A 258 17.25 -9.95 10.52
C THR A 258 18.56 -10.75 10.69
N ASP A 259 18.81 -11.78 9.86
CA ASP A 259 20.05 -12.59 9.93
C ASP A 259 21.25 -11.78 9.39
N SER A 260 21.89 -11.03 10.28
CA SER A 260 22.98 -10.12 9.95
C SER A 260 24.29 -10.84 9.57
N ILE A 261 25.04 -10.25 8.65
CA ILE A 261 26.36 -10.70 8.20
C ILE A 261 27.43 -9.76 8.76
N SER A 262 28.10 -10.18 9.83
CA SER A 262 29.08 -9.36 10.56
C SER A 262 30.37 -9.03 9.80
N LYS A 263 30.73 -9.83 8.78
CA LYS A 263 31.87 -9.58 7.88
C LYS A 263 31.38 -9.47 6.45
N SER A 264 31.23 -8.24 5.97
CA SER A 264 30.72 -7.96 4.62
C SER A 264 31.69 -8.36 3.51
N GLY A 265 33.01 -8.21 3.71
CA GLY A 265 34.04 -8.62 2.75
C GLY A 265 33.78 -8.06 1.35
N VAL A 266 33.77 -8.94 0.35
CA VAL A 266 33.49 -8.60 -1.06
C VAL A 266 32.12 -7.94 -1.28
N LEU A 267 31.13 -8.16 -0.39
CA LEU A 267 29.83 -7.47 -0.48
C LEU A 267 30.01 -5.97 -0.18
N GLY A 268 30.77 -5.65 0.86
CA GLY A 268 31.09 -4.27 1.24
C GLY A 268 31.89 -3.54 0.18
N GLU A 269 32.84 -4.23 -0.46
CA GLU A 269 33.63 -3.68 -1.57
C GLU A 269 32.76 -3.27 -2.76
N LEU A 270 31.73 -4.07 -3.11
CA LEU A 270 30.81 -3.73 -4.19
C LEU A 270 29.99 -2.46 -3.86
N VAL A 271 29.40 -2.39 -2.67
CA VAL A 271 28.60 -1.23 -2.23
C VAL A 271 29.46 0.04 -2.20
N ALA A 272 30.67 -0.05 -1.64
CA ALA A 272 31.61 1.07 -1.62
C ALA A 272 32.02 1.51 -3.04
N THR A 273 32.21 0.56 -3.96
CA THR A 273 32.50 0.86 -5.38
C THR A 273 31.35 1.60 -6.04
N GLN A 274 30.10 1.21 -5.77
CA GLN A 274 28.92 1.91 -6.29
C GLN A 274 28.81 3.34 -5.77
N ILE A 275 28.92 3.54 -4.46
CA ILE A 275 28.90 4.86 -3.83
C ILE A 275 30.01 5.74 -4.43
N THR A 276 31.25 5.23 -4.47
CA THR A 276 32.39 5.95 -5.05
C THR A 276 32.14 6.31 -6.52
N ALA A 277 31.57 5.40 -7.31
CA ALA A 277 31.27 5.65 -8.71
C ALA A 277 30.19 6.73 -8.90
N LEU A 278 29.18 6.78 -8.02
CA LEU A 278 28.16 7.83 -8.01
C LEU A 278 28.75 9.19 -7.66
N GLU A 279 29.49 9.29 -6.55
CA GLU A 279 30.09 10.55 -6.08
C GLU A 279 31.15 11.09 -7.05
N GLN A 280 31.93 10.21 -7.68
CA GLN A 280 32.90 10.59 -8.72
C GLN A 280 32.27 10.78 -10.11
N LYS A 281 30.95 10.58 -10.24
CA LYS A 281 30.22 10.66 -11.51
C LYS A 281 30.81 9.76 -12.60
N ASN A 282 31.32 8.59 -12.22
CA ASN A 282 31.98 7.63 -13.09
C ASN A 282 31.00 6.55 -13.56
N ILE A 283 30.29 6.84 -14.65
CA ILE A 283 29.24 5.95 -15.15
C ILE A 283 29.77 4.57 -15.58
N LYS A 284 31.00 4.49 -16.08
CA LYS A 284 31.62 3.22 -16.48
C LYS A 284 31.87 2.32 -15.28
N ALA A 285 32.37 2.89 -14.18
CA ALA A 285 32.57 2.14 -12.94
C ALA A 285 31.24 1.69 -12.34
N TYR A 286 30.23 2.58 -12.31
CA TYR A 286 28.90 2.23 -11.81
C TYR A 286 28.26 1.10 -12.65
N ALA A 287 28.23 1.23 -13.97
CA ALA A 287 27.66 0.21 -14.86
C ALA A 287 28.35 -1.16 -14.77
N ALA A 288 29.63 -1.19 -14.41
CA ALA A 288 30.39 -2.44 -14.20
C ALA A 288 29.96 -3.20 -12.93
N THR A 289 29.36 -2.52 -11.96
CA THR A 289 28.82 -3.14 -10.73
C THR A 289 27.48 -3.84 -10.96
N LEU A 290 26.78 -3.52 -12.04
CA LEU A 290 25.46 -4.07 -12.34
C LEU A 290 25.55 -5.33 -13.22
N SER A 291 24.81 -6.36 -12.85
CA SER A 291 24.65 -7.60 -13.64
C SER A 291 24.04 -7.31 -15.00
N ASP A 292 24.40 -8.09 -16.02
CA ASP A 292 23.71 -8.02 -17.32
C ASP A 292 22.26 -8.51 -17.24
N LEU A 293 21.90 -9.15 -16.13
CA LEU A 293 20.54 -9.52 -15.76
C LEU A 293 19.90 -8.50 -14.80
N TYR A 294 20.50 -7.32 -14.58
CA TYR A 294 19.98 -6.36 -13.60
C TYR A 294 18.53 -5.99 -13.89
N GLN A 295 17.70 -6.05 -12.84
CA GLN A 295 16.31 -5.62 -12.86
C GLN A 295 15.93 -5.04 -11.49
N ASN A 296 15.59 -3.75 -11.47
CA ASN A 296 15.09 -3.06 -10.29
C ASN A 296 13.78 -2.37 -10.65
N ASN A 297 12.65 -2.92 -10.19
CA ASN A 297 11.32 -2.51 -10.65
C ASN A 297 11.25 -2.47 -12.20
N GLU A 298 10.84 -1.36 -12.82
CA GLU A 298 10.79 -1.21 -14.29
C GLU A 298 12.17 -0.93 -14.96
N LEU A 299 13.22 -0.77 -14.17
CA LEU A 299 14.56 -0.43 -14.64
C LEU A 299 15.39 -1.69 -14.89
N ASP A 300 15.64 -1.95 -16.18
CA ASP A 300 16.74 -2.83 -16.58
C ASP A 300 18.10 -2.11 -16.45
N LYS A 301 19.20 -2.83 -16.69
CA LYS A 301 20.55 -2.27 -16.63
C LYS A 301 20.72 -1.00 -17.46
N ALA A 302 20.19 -0.99 -18.68
CA ALA A 302 20.38 0.13 -19.60
C ALA A 302 19.62 1.37 -19.10
N LYS A 303 18.38 1.19 -18.64
CA LYS A 303 17.57 2.26 -18.04
C LYS A 303 18.20 2.80 -16.75
N GLN A 304 18.70 1.92 -15.87
CA GLN A 304 19.40 2.34 -14.65
C GLN A 304 20.64 3.18 -14.96
N VAL A 305 21.45 2.74 -15.93
CA VAL A 305 22.65 3.48 -16.37
C VAL A 305 22.27 4.81 -17.01
N ALA A 306 21.19 4.86 -17.80
CA ALA A 306 20.71 6.11 -18.40
C ALA A 306 20.25 7.11 -17.33
N GLN A 307 19.46 6.66 -16.35
CA GLN A 307 18.99 7.51 -15.24
C GLN A 307 20.16 8.08 -14.43
N VAL A 308 21.14 7.25 -14.05
CA VAL A 308 22.33 7.73 -13.32
C VAL A 308 23.18 8.67 -14.19
N SER A 309 23.26 8.43 -15.50
CA SER A 309 23.95 9.34 -16.43
C SER A 309 23.27 10.71 -16.49
N GLU A 310 21.94 10.74 -16.45
CA GLU A 310 21.16 11.97 -16.41
C GLU A 310 21.47 12.76 -15.13
N TRP A 311 21.47 12.11 -13.96
CA TRP A 311 21.88 12.77 -12.71
C TRP A 311 23.28 13.38 -12.83
N PHE A 312 24.23 12.66 -13.41
CA PHE A 312 25.58 13.18 -13.63
C PHE A 312 25.62 14.39 -14.58
N SER A 313 24.66 14.52 -15.48
CA SER A 313 24.55 15.67 -16.38
C SER A 313 23.89 16.88 -15.72
N LEU A 314 22.95 16.65 -14.80
CA LEU A 314 22.15 17.70 -14.17
C LEU A 314 22.87 18.39 -13.01
N TYR A 315 23.67 17.65 -12.24
CA TYR A 315 24.29 18.13 -11.00
C TYR A 315 25.81 18.18 -11.08
N ASP A 316 26.41 19.20 -10.48
CA ASP A 316 27.86 19.38 -10.38
C ASP A 316 28.48 18.31 -9.48
N THR A 317 27.83 18.03 -8.34
CA THR A 317 28.24 17.02 -7.36
C THR A 317 27.08 16.12 -6.97
N ILE A 318 27.39 14.86 -6.71
CA ILE A 318 26.47 13.86 -6.13
C ILE A 318 27.04 13.44 -4.77
N ILE A 319 26.17 13.36 -3.77
CA ILE A 319 26.49 12.91 -2.41
C ILE A 319 25.58 11.73 -2.09
N VAL A 320 26.12 10.65 -1.53
CA VAL A 320 25.35 9.47 -1.14
C VAL A 320 25.50 9.23 0.35
N GLU A 321 24.38 9.15 1.07
CA GLU A 321 24.35 8.92 2.51
C GLU A 321 23.50 7.68 2.81
N ASP A 322 24.12 6.68 3.43
CA ASP A 322 23.44 5.47 3.88
C ASP A 322 23.37 5.43 5.40
N THR A 323 22.15 5.45 5.95
CA THR A 323 21.91 5.23 7.38
C THR A 323 21.21 3.88 7.61
N ASN A 324 21.18 3.40 8.86
CA ASN A 324 20.56 2.12 9.24
C ASN A 324 20.97 0.93 8.35
N ASN A 325 22.21 0.95 7.86
CA ASN A 325 22.65 0.03 6.83
C ASN A 325 23.22 -1.28 7.38
N GLY A 326 23.13 -2.34 6.60
CA GLY A 326 23.67 -3.64 6.99
C GLY A 326 23.57 -4.70 5.89
N PHE A 327 24.29 -5.80 6.11
CA PHE A 327 24.27 -6.97 5.24
C PHE A 327 23.51 -8.09 5.91
N TYR A 328 22.65 -8.78 5.15
CA TYR A 328 21.76 -9.79 5.70
C TYR A 328 21.64 -11.00 4.79
N LYS A 329 21.32 -12.16 5.37
CA LYS A 329 20.89 -13.35 4.62
C LYS A 329 19.37 -13.32 4.43
N LEU A 330 18.92 -13.69 3.24
CA LEU A 330 17.53 -13.84 2.86
C LEU A 330 17.25 -15.32 2.56
N ASN A 331 16.26 -15.92 3.24
CA ASN A 331 15.80 -17.30 3.00
C ASN A 331 16.93 -18.35 2.92
N ASN A 332 17.96 -18.21 3.77
CA ASN A 332 19.13 -19.09 3.87
C ASN A 332 20.02 -19.23 2.61
N LYS A 333 19.80 -18.44 1.55
CA LYS A 333 20.58 -18.58 0.29
C LYS A 333 21.02 -17.24 -0.31
N ASP A 334 20.11 -16.27 -0.37
CA ASP A 334 20.40 -14.98 -0.96
C ASP A 334 21.03 -14.05 0.07
N ARG A 335 21.88 -13.13 -0.39
CA ARG A 335 22.49 -12.08 0.44
C ARG A 335 22.01 -10.75 -0.08
N CYS A 336 21.74 -9.82 0.83
CA CYS A 336 21.40 -8.45 0.47
C CYS A 336 22.13 -7.45 1.36
N TYR A 337 22.23 -6.24 0.84
CA TYR A 337 22.50 -5.04 1.62
C TYR A 337 21.20 -4.25 1.72
N THR A 338 20.93 -3.68 2.89
CA THR A 338 19.78 -2.81 3.12
C THR A 338 20.27 -1.50 3.73
N ALA A 339 19.70 -0.36 3.35
CA ALA A 339 19.98 0.94 3.95
C ALA A 339 18.76 1.87 3.82
N HIS A 340 18.73 2.93 4.62
CA HIS A 340 18.06 4.16 4.20
C HIS A 340 19.07 4.97 3.39
N ARG A 341 18.86 5.08 2.08
CA ARG A 341 19.77 5.76 1.15
C ARG A 341 19.19 7.08 0.70
N VAL A 342 19.94 8.15 0.97
CA VAL A 342 19.67 9.49 0.46
C VAL A 342 20.74 9.86 -0.56
N ILE A 343 20.33 10.27 -1.76
CA ILE A 343 21.23 10.80 -2.80
C ILE A 343 20.90 12.27 -3.01
N THR A 344 21.86 13.14 -2.75
CA THR A 344 21.72 14.60 -2.94
C THR A 344 22.53 15.06 -4.14
N GLY A 345 21.87 15.76 -5.07
CA GLY A 345 22.49 16.48 -6.16
C GLY A 345 22.70 17.95 -5.80
N ARG A 346 23.85 18.53 -6.20
CA ARG A 346 24.06 19.98 -6.11
C ARG A 346 24.34 20.58 -7.48
N LYS A 347 23.71 21.73 -7.76
CA LYS A 347 23.94 22.54 -8.95
C LYS A 347 24.17 23.99 -8.54
N GLY A 348 25.41 24.46 -8.63
CA GLY A 348 25.82 25.72 -8.03
C GLY A 348 25.55 25.74 -6.52
N ALA A 349 24.73 26.71 -6.06
CA ALA A 349 24.34 26.83 -4.65
C ALA A 349 23.08 26.02 -4.28
N VAL A 350 22.38 25.44 -5.26
CA VAL A 350 21.13 24.70 -5.04
C VAL A 350 21.46 23.24 -4.74
N SER A 351 20.85 22.68 -3.70
CA SER A 351 20.90 21.25 -3.37
C SER A 351 19.49 20.66 -3.46
N GLU A 352 19.38 19.46 -4.00
CA GLU A 352 18.13 18.73 -4.20
C GLU A 352 18.32 17.27 -3.83
N VAL A 353 17.35 16.68 -3.14
CA VAL A 353 17.32 15.24 -2.86
C VAL A 353 16.78 14.55 -4.11
N ILE A 354 17.65 13.79 -4.79
CA ILE A 354 17.32 13.05 -6.02
C ILE A 354 16.65 11.71 -5.69
N LEU A 355 17.08 11.09 -4.59
CA LEU A 355 16.57 9.82 -4.08
C LEU A 355 16.50 9.89 -2.56
N ASP A 356 15.37 9.46 -2.01
CA ASP A 356 15.18 9.19 -0.58
C ASP A 356 14.45 7.84 -0.47
N ASP A 357 15.21 6.77 -0.24
CA ASP A 357 14.68 5.42 -0.14
C ASP A 357 14.98 4.82 1.23
N GLU A 358 13.98 4.83 2.11
CA GLU A 358 14.05 4.28 3.48
C GLU A 358 14.39 2.79 3.51
N ASN A 359 14.09 2.05 2.43
CA ASN A 359 14.23 0.61 2.35
C ASN A 359 15.03 0.24 1.10
N TYR A 360 16.17 0.89 0.88
CA TYR A 360 17.03 0.64 -0.26
C TYR A 360 17.67 -0.75 -0.17
N TYR A 361 17.51 -1.57 -1.21
CA TYR A 361 18.07 -2.92 -1.29
C TYR A 361 19.09 -3.06 -2.42
N ILE A 362 20.21 -3.71 -2.13
CA ILE A 362 21.08 -4.31 -3.14
C ILE A 362 21.03 -5.82 -2.95
N TYR A 363 20.57 -6.53 -3.98
CA TYR A 363 20.66 -7.98 -4.03
C TYR A 363 21.86 -8.39 -4.87
N PHE A 364 22.61 -9.37 -4.38
CA PHE A 364 23.85 -9.79 -5.03
C PHE A 364 23.67 -11.01 -5.94
N ILE A 365 24.48 -11.07 -6.99
CA ILE A 365 24.65 -12.24 -7.85
C ILE A 365 26.13 -12.40 -8.22
N PHE A 366 26.59 -13.65 -8.40
CA PHE A 366 27.85 -13.92 -9.07
C PHE A 366 27.60 -14.04 -10.56
N ASP A 367 28.08 -13.07 -11.32
CA ASP A 367 28.01 -13.01 -12.77
C ASP A 367 29.45 -13.04 -13.31
N ASN A 368 29.78 -14.08 -14.10
CA ASN A 368 31.13 -14.32 -14.63
C ASN A 368 32.22 -14.27 -13.54
N TYR A 369 32.00 -14.98 -12.43
CA TYR A 369 32.88 -15.04 -11.25
C TYR A 369 33.13 -13.71 -10.54
N LYS A 370 32.39 -12.64 -10.87
CA LYS A 370 32.43 -11.36 -10.18
C LYS A 370 31.11 -11.12 -9.45
N LEU A 371 31.20 -10.59 -8.24
CA LEU A 371 30.04 -10.14 -7.51
C LEU A 371 29.48 -8.89 -8.20
N LYS A 372 28.17 -8.88 -8.45
CA LYS A 372 27.44 -7.76 -9.03
C LYS A 372 26.09 -7.60 -8.36
N GLU A 373 25.49 -6.44 -8.54
CA GLU A 373 24.10 -6.20 -8.18
C GLU A 373 23.16 -6.80 -9.23
N LYS A 374 22.13 -7.53 -8.79
CA LYS A 374 21.07 -8.04 -9.66
C LYS A 374 19.82 -7.15 -9.67
N GLY A 375 19.69 -6.20 -8.75
CA GLY A 375 18.46 -5.44 -8.52
C GLY A 375 17.41 -6.25 -7.75
N ASN A 376 16.24 -5.68 -7.51
CA ASN A 376 15.25 -6.27 -6.61
C ASN A 376 14.38 -7.40 -7.20
N TYR A 377 14.24 -7.48 -8.53
CA TYR A 377 13.29 -8.41 -9.17
C TYR A 377 11.88 -8.36 -8.54
N ASN A 378 11.47 -7.20 -8.04
CA ASN A 378 10.16 -7.03 -7.44
C ASN A 378 9.09 -7.31 -8.50
N ARG A 379 8.07 -8.06 -8.08
CA ARG A 379 6.91 -8.38 -8.93
C ARG A 379 5.69 -7.53 -8.57
N CYS A 380 5.74 -6.71 -7.53
CA CYS A 380 4.70 -5.74 -7.26
C CYS A 380 5.31 -4.44 -6.73
N TYR A 381 5.11 -3.34 -7.45
CA TYR A 381 5.76 -2.06 -7.15
C TYR A 381 5.03 -0.88 -7.81
N SER A 382 5.37 0.34 -7.37
CA SER A 382 4.87 1.61 -7.91
C SER A 382 5.90 2.28 -8.81
N VAL A 383 5.42 3.00 -9.81
CA VAL A 383 6.23 3.78 -10.78
C VAL A 383 5.68 5.20 -10.85
N THR A 384 6.56 6.19 -10.69
CA THR A 384 6.26 7.60 -10.94
C THR A 384 6.73 7.97 -12.35
N TYR A 385 5.89 8.68 -13.11
CA TYR A 385 6.26 9.18 -14.43
C TYR A 385 5.60 10.53 -14.71
N THR A 386 6.21 11.34 -15.57
CA THR A 386 5.61 12.58 -16.06
C THR A 386 4.67 12.30 -17.23
N SER A 387 3.40 12.71 -17.11
CA SER A 387 2.43 12.52 -18.20
C SER A 387 2.80 13.31 -19.45
N ALA A 388 2.65 12.67 -20.61
CA ALA A 388 2.81 13.32 -21.91
C ALA A 388 1.52 13.99 -22.44
N LEU A 389 0.38 13.80 -21.75
CA LEU A 389 -0.87 14.45 -22.13
C LEU A 389 -0.77 15.96 -21.89
N THR A 390 -1.21 16.75 -22.88
CA THR A 390 -1.10 18.22 -22.82
C THR A 390 -1.93 18.77 -21.66
N GLU A 391 -3.12 18.20 -21.46
CA GLU A 391 -4.08 18.53 -20.42
C GLU A 391 -3.57 18.13 -19.02
N MET A 392 -2.63 17.18 -18.92
CA MET A 392 -2.00 16.87 -17.63
C MET A 392 -0.98 17.93 -17.21
N ASN A 393 -0.60 18.86 -18.08
CA ASN A 393 0.30 19.98 -17.79
C ASN A 393 1.63 19.55 -17.13
N GLY A 394 2.23 18.46 -17.62
CA GLY A 394 3.49 17.93 -17.09
C GLY A 394 3.39 17.39 -15.66
N LYS A 395 2.19 17.00 -15.21
CA LYS A 395 1.98 16.40 -13.89
C LYS A 395 2.67 15.04 -13.79
N GLU A 396 3.34 14.82 -12.67
CA GLU A 396 3.82 13.50 -12.27
C GLU A 396 2.65 12.66 -11.75
N LEU A 397 2.53 11.45 -12.27
CA LEU A 397 1.49 10.49 -11.94
C LEU A 397 2.15 9.18 -11.52
N VAL A 398 1.41 8.40 -10.74
CA VAL A 398 1.88 7.13 -10.21
C VAL A 398 0.99 6.01 -10.73
N TYR A 399 1.58 4.88 -11.06
CA TYR A 399 0.83 3.63 -11.20
C TYR A 399 1.56 2.50 -10.48
N SER A 400 0.78 1.60 -9.92
CA SER A 400 1.25 0.34 -9.36
C SER A 400 1.14 -0.78 -10.40
N VAL A 401 1.99 -1.78 -10.33
CA VAL A 401 1.97 -2.95 -11.22
C VAL A 401 2.23 -4.22 -10.44
N TYR A 402 1.57 -5.32 -10.83
CA TYR A 402 1.90 -6.69 -10.47
C TYR A 402 2.32 -7.46 -11.72
N LEU A 403 3.39 -8.24 -11.59
CA LEU A 403 4.00 -9.07 -12.62
C LEU A 403 3.87 -10.56 -12.23
N PRO A 404 3.48 -11.44 -13.17
CA PRO A 404 3.27 -12.84 -12.87
C PRO A 404 4.59 -13.57 -12.54
N PRO A 405 4.53 -14.73 -11.85
CA PRO A 405 5.71 -15.47 -11.39
C PRO A 405 6.74 -15.75 -12.49
N SER A 406 6.31 -16.08 -13.72
CA SER A 406 7.23 -16.38 -14.81
C SER A 406 7.87 -15.15 -15.47
N TYR A 407 7.44 -13.92 -15.14
CA TYR A 407 7.84 -12.71 -15.88
C TYR A 407 9.37 -12.57 -16.03
N TYR A 408 10.14 -12.81 -14.97
CA TYR A 408 11.60 -12.67 -15.02
C TYR A 408 12.35 -13.93 -15.46
N THR A 409 11.70 -15.10 -15.39
CA THR A 409 12.31 -16.40 -15.73
C THR A 409 12.07 -16.80 -17.18
N ASP A 410 10.90 -16.48 -17.75
CA ASP A 410 10.62 -16.55 -19.18
C ASP A 410 10.66 -15.14 -19.80
N ARG A 411 11.81 -14.81 -20.38
CA ARG A 411 12.06 -13.49 -20.98
C ARG A 411 11.38 -13.31 -22.33
N THR A 412 10.79 -14.37 -22.89
CA THR A 412 10.14 -14.35 -24.21
C THR A 412 8.62 -14.29 -24.12
N ALA A 413 8.06 -14.73 -22.99
CA ALA A 413 6.63 -14.66 -22.71
C ALA A 413 6.10 -13.22 -22.72
N ARG A 414 4.85 -13.10 -23.15
CA ARG A 414 4.03 -11.88 -23.11
C ARG A 414 2.71 -12.20 -22.42
N TYR A 415 2.19 -11.24 -21.68
CA TYR A 415 1.06 -11.47 -20.78
C TYR A 415 -0.14 -10.60 -21.13
N PRO A 416 -1.38 -11.08 -20.91
CA PRO A 416 -2.55 -10.22 -20.94
C PRO A 416 -2.50 -9.22 -19.77
N VAL A 417 -3.29 -8.14 -19.86
CA VAL A 417 -3.28 -7.04 -18.90
C VAL A 417 -4.66 -6.78 -18.34
N VAL A 418 -4.74 -6.67 -17.02
CA VAL A 418 -5.93 -6.20 -16.30
C VAL A 418 -5.61 -4.85 -15.66
N TYR A 419 -6.40 -3.81 -15.96
CA TYR A 419 -6.31 -2.52 -15.27
C TYR A 419 -7.31 -2.52 -14.12
N LEU A 420 -6.81 -2.46 -12.88
CA LEU A 420 -7.57 -2.48 -11.63
C LEU A 420 -7.71 -1.06 -11.07
N LEU A 421 -8.93 -0.51 -11.15
CA LEU A 421 -9.25 0.88 -10.85
C LEU A 421 -9.73 1.05 -9.39
N HIS A 422 -9.13 2.00 -8.67
CA HIS A 422 -9.40 2.27 -7.27
C HIS A 422 -10.73 3.01 -7.03
N GLY A 423 -11.21 2.94 -5.78
CA GLY A 423 -12.39 3.66 -5.31
C GLY A 423 -12.12 5.14 -5.01
N ILE A 424 -13.16 5.86 -4.61
CA ILE A 424 -13.03 7.27 -4.20
C ILE A 424 -12.03 7.40 -3.04
N ASN A 425 -11.20 8.44 -3.05
CA ASN A 425 -10.18 8.76 -2.04
C ASN A 425 -9.07 7.73 -1.79
N SER A 426 -9.02 6.65 -2.57
CA SER A 426 -7.95 5.63 -2.55
C SER A 426 -6.94 5.88 -3.69
N THR A 427 -5.99 4.96 -3.86
CA THR A 427 -4.94 5.00 -4.89
C THR A 427 -4.64 3.58 -5.40
N GLY A 428 -3.87 3.45 -6.48
CA GLY A 428 -3.37 2.16 -6.94
C GLY A 428 -2.45 1.46 -5.95
N GLN A 429 -1.78 2.23 -5.07
CA GLN A 429 -0.91 1.67 -4.03
C GLN A 429 -1.67 0.92 -2.94
N SER A 430 -2.95 1.23 -2.73
CA SER A 430 -3.79 0.56 -1.75
C SER A 430 -3.93 -0.93 -2.04
N PHE A 431 -3.99 -1.33 -3.31
CA PHE A 431 -4.00 -2.75 -3.70
C PHE A 431 -2.73 -3.51 -3.28
N ILE A 432 -1.58 -2.84 -3.28
CA ILE A 432 -0.32 -3.41 -2.81
C ILE A 432 -0.28 -3.44 -1.29
N ASN A 433 -0.56 -2.28 -0.68
CA ASN A 433 -0.27 -2.04 0.71
C ASN A 433 -1.36 -2.59 1.64
N VAL A 434 -2.62 -2.49 1.26
CA VAL A 434 -3.78 -2.93 2.05
C VAL A 434 -4.24 -4.30 1.59
N ASP A 435 -4.53 -4.46 0.30
CA ASP A 435 -5.21 -5.67 -0.18
C ASP A 435 -4.29 -6.86 -0.43
N LYS A 436 -2.96 -6.63 -0.39
CA LYS A 436 -1.93 -7.65 -0.64
C LYS A 436 -2.18 -8.40 -1.96
N ILE A 437 -2.49 -7.66 -3.02
CA ILE A 437 -2.90 -8.24 -4.30
C ILE A 437 -1.88 -9.24 -4.86
N GLN A 438 -0.58 -9.02 -4.62
CA GLN A 438 0.48 -9.94 -5.02
C GLN A 438 0.26 -11.35 -4.45
N ASP A 439 0.02 -11.46 -3.14
CA ASP A 439 -0.13 -12.74 -2.45
C ASP A 439 -1.36 -13.50 -2.96
N LYS A 440 -2.45 -12.77 -3.21
CA LYS A 440 -3.69 -13.33 -3.76
C LYS A 440 -3.48 -13.86 -5.19
N MET A 441 -2.90 -13.04 -6.06
CA MET A 441 -2.60 -13.43 -7.45
C MET A 441 -1.66 -14.63 -7.49
N GLU A 442 -0.62 -14.66 -6.66
CA GLU A 442 0.31 -15.79 -6.57
C GLU A 442 -0.37 -17.07 -6.11
N ALA A 443 -1.22 -17.00 -5.09
CA ALA A 443 -1.99 -18.15 -4.63
C ALA A 443 -2.90 -18.69 -5.74
N TRP A 444 -3.66 -17.81 -6.41
CA TRP A 444 -4.61 -18.21 -7.46
C TRP A 444 -3.92 -18.79 -8.69
N ILE A 445 -2.77 -18.23 -9.10
CA ILE A 445 -1.95 -18.75 -10.20
C ILE A 445 -1.37 -20.12 -9.82
N LYS A 446 -0.81 -20.25 -8.61
CA LYS A 446 -0.25 -21.51 -8.10
C LYS A 446 -1.29 -22.61 -8.00
N GLU A 447 -2.53 -22.28 -7.64
CA GLU A 447 -3.66 -23.19 -7.58
C GLU A 447 -4.28 -23.49 -8.94
N GLY A 448 -3.82 -22.84 -10.02
CA GLY A 448 -4.32 -23.03 -11.38
C GLY A 448 -5.73 -22.44 -11.61
N LYS A 449 -6.19 -21.54 -10.74
CA LYS A 449 -7.51 -20.91 -10.84
C LYS A 449 -7.56 -19.82 -11.92
N ILE A 450 -6.44 -19.13 -12.11
CA ILE A 450 -6.27 -18.11 -13.15
C ILE A 450 -4.95 -18.30 -13.91
N LYS A 451 -4.90 -17.80 -15.15
CA LYS A 451 -3.67 -17.71 -15.94
C LYS A 451 -2.80 -16.56 -15.45
N GLU A 452 -1.51 -16.63 -15.76
CA GLU A 452 -0.59 -15.53 -15.51
C GLU A 452 -0.98 -14.29 -16.33
N MET A 453 -1.04 -13.14 -15.65
CA MET A 453 -1.42 -11.85 -16.22
C MET A 453 -0.69 -10.73 -15.48
N ILE A 454 -0.53 -9.59 -16.16
CA ILE A 454 -0.08 -8.36 -15.52
C ILE A 454 -1.30 -7.62 -14.99
N VAL A 455 -1.22 -7.11 -13.76
CA VAL A 455 -2.26 -6.26 -13.17
C VAL A 455 -1.69 -4.86 -13.00
N VAL A 456 -2.36 -3.86 -13.55
CA VAL A 456 -1.95 -2.46 -13.51
C VAL A 456 -2.95 -1.70 -12.66
N MET A 457 -2.46 -0.95 -11.69
CA MET A 457 -3.25 -0.27 -10.66
C MET A 457 -2.92 1.22 -10.72
N PRO A 458 -3.51 1.98 -11.65
CA PRO A 458 -3.17 3.38 -11.87
C PRO A 458 -3.76 4.27 -10.78
N ASP A 459 -2.99 5.26 -10.31
CA ASP A 459 -3.56 6.37 -9.56
C ASP A 459 -4.38 7.25 -10.51
N SER A 460 -5.44 7.83 -9.96
CA SER A 460 -6.28 8.81 -10.63
C SER A 460 -6.68 9.92 -9.65
N GLY A 461 -7.42 10.91 -10.14
CA GLY A 461 -8.04 11.88 -9.26
C GLY A 461 -8.96 11.19 -8.26
N LYS A 462 -8.82 11.56 -6.97
CA LYS A 462 -9.48 10.90 -5.84
C LYS A 462 -11.02 10.85 -5.94
N SER A 463 -11.62 11.72 -6.74
CA SER A 463 -13.07 11.73 -7.05
C SER A 463 -13.32 11.98 -8.53
N SER A 464 -12.41 11.50 -9.38
CA SER A 464 -12.40 11.77 -10.82
C SER A 464 -13.59 11.17 -11.58
N GLY A 465 -14.19 10.13 -11.03
CA GLY A 465 -15.17 9.31 -11.75
C GLY A 465 -14.60 8.63 -13.01
N TYR A 466 -13.29 8.69 -13.22
CA TYR A 466 -12.61 8.28 -14.45
C TYR A 466 -13.22 8.94 -15.70
N GLU A 467 -13.48 10.25 -15.64
CA GLU A 467 -14.04 11.04 -16.74
C GLU A 467 -13.08 12.10 -17.24
N ASN A 468 -13.18 12.44 -18.52
CA ASN A 468 -12.64 13.68 -19.05
C ASN A 468 -13.59 14.83 -18.69
N THR A 469 -13.09 15.80 -17.94
CA THR A 469 -13.79 17.04 -17.60
C THR A 469 -12.90 18.25 -17.88
N THR A 470 -13.45 19.46 -17.76
CA THR A 470 -12.69 20.69 -17.96
C THR A 470 -11.53 20.75 -16.98
N THR A 471 -10.31 20.73 -17.51
CA THR A 471 -9.10 20.76 -16.69
C THR A 471 -8.87 22.16 -16.12
N PRO A 472 -8.65 22.31 -14.80
CA PRO A 472 -8.31 23.59 -14.19
C PRO A 472 -7.02 24.22 -14.74
N ALA A 473 -6.90 25.54 -14.60
CA ALA A 473 -5.65 26.24 -14.89
C ALA A 473 -4.55 25.75 -13.94
N GLY A 474 -3.52 25.11 -14.49
CA GLY A 474 -2.42 24.49 -13.72
C GLY A 474 -2.40 22.95 -13.77
N GLY A 475 -3.39 22.31 -14.37
CA GLY A 475 -3.48 20.85 -14.52
C GLY A 475 -4.65 20.24 -13.75
N PRO A 476 -4.76 18.90 -13.75
CA PRO A 476 -5.91 18.20 -13.17
C PRO A 476 -5.95 18.27 -11.64
N SER A 477 -7.16 18.33 -11.09
CA SER A 477 -7.47 18.18 -9.66
C SER A 477 -8.01 16.77 -9.36
N ASP A 478 -8.29 16.50 -8.08
CA ASP A 478 -8.86 15.22 -7.65
C ASP A 478 -10.20 14.88 -8.32
N SER A 479 -10.99 15.88 -8.75
CA SER A 479 -12.31 15.68 -9.35
C SER A 479 -12.39 16.11 -10.82
N ALA A 480 -11.39 16.84 -11.33
CA ALA A 480 -11.44 17.40 -12.68
C ALA A 480 -10.13 17.19 -13.44
N GLY A 481 -10.22 16.83 -14.72
CA GLY A 481 -9.06 16.49 -15.54
C GLY A 481 -9.37 15.50 -16.64
N PRO A 482 -8.38 15.12 -17.45
CA PRO A 482 -8.52 14.14 -18.52
C PRO A 482 -8.37 12.71 -17.98
N TRP A 483 -9.16 12.35 -16.95
CA TRP A 483 -8.95 11.09 -16.22
C TRP A 483 -9.38 9.83 -16.98
N GLU A 484 -10.19 9.97 -18.04
CA GLU A 484 -10.47 8.87 -18.98
C GLU A 484 -9.27 8.67 -19.93
N ASP A 485 -8.75 9.75 -20.52
CA ASP A 485 -7.58 9.71 -21.42
C ASP A 485 -6.29 9.30 -20.70
N HIS A 486 -6.18 9.64 -19.41
CA HIS A 486 -5.13 9.14 -18.54
C HIS A 486 -5.03 7.62 -18.59
N ILE A 487 -6.16 6.91 -18.49
CA ILE A 487 -6.18 5.45 -18.48
C ILE A 487 -5.97 4.90 -19.90
N THR A 488 -6.68 5.45 -20.88
CA THR A 488 -6.78 4.86 -22.24
C THR A 488 -5.61 5.22 -23.14
N ILE A 489 -4.92 6.33 -22.89
CA ILE A 489 -3.79 6.82 -23.69
C ILE A 489 -2.51 6.70 -22.89
N ASP A 490 -2.44 7.38 -21.74
CA ASP A 490 -1.16 7.60 -21.05
C ASP A 490 -0.69 6.33 -20.32
N ILE A 491 -1.48 5.83 -19.36
CA ILE A 491 -1.20 4.59 -18.64
C ILE A 491 -1.08 3.41 -19.60
N ARG A 492 -2.00 3.26 -20.55
CA ARG A 492 -1.88 2.21 -21.58
C ARG A 492 -0.55 2.30 -22.33
N GLY A 493 -0.16 3.49 -22.78
CA GLY A 493 1.10 3.74 -23.47
C GLY A 493 2.32 3.40 -22.62
N GLN A 494 2.31 3.77 -21.33
CA GLN A 494 3.37 3.41 -20.38
C GLN A 494 3.50 1.89 -20.25
N ILE A 495 2.38 1.18 -20.13
CA ILE A 495 2.38 -0.27 -19.93
C ILE A 495 2.83 -1.01 -21.19
N GLU A 496 2.32 -0.62 -22.36
CA GLU A 496 2.67 -1.26 -23.64
C GLU A 496 4.13 -1.01 -24.05
N SER A 497 4.75 0.07 -23.58
CA SER A 497 6.15 0.42 -23.90
C SER A 497 7.16 -0.18 -22.91
N ASN A 498 6.78 -0.35 -21.65
CA ASN A 498 7.71 -0.77 -20.60
C ASN A 498 7.59 -2.24 -20.20
N TYR A 499 6.50 -2.93 -20.57
CA TYR A 499 6.22 -4.30 -20.13
C TYR A 499 5.97 -5.26 -21.30
N ARG A 500 6.25 -6.54 -21.08
CA ARG A 500 5.97 -7.61 -22.07
C ARG A 500 4.49 -7.97 -22.08
N VAL A 501 3.71 -7.16 -22.76
CA VAL A 501 2.25 -7.34 -22.84
C VAL A 501 1.80 -7.86 -24.21
N LEU A 502 0.64 -8.52 -24.22
CA LEU A 502 -0.15 -8.80 -25.41
C LEU A 502 -0.99 -7.56 -25.73
N GLN A 503 -0.68 -6.87 -26.83
CA GLN A 503 -1.27 -5.55 -27.13
C GLN A 503 -2.67 -5.62 -27.77
N ASP A 504 -3.12 -6.78 -28.26
CA ASP A 504 -4.46 -6.93 -28.82
C ASP A 504 -5.54 -6.71 -27.73
N LYS A 505 -6.60 -5.97 -28.06
CA LYS A 505 -7.71 -5.63 -27.15
C LYS A 505 -8.32 -6.85 -26.47
N LYS A 506 -8.32 -8.02 -27.14
CA LYS A 506 -8.87 -9.26 -26.60
C LYS A 506 -8.09 -9.82 -25.40
N PHE A 507 -6.92 -9.24 -25.11
CA PHE A 507 -6.05 -9.54 -23.97
C PHE A 507 -5.96 -8.37 -22.97
N ARG A 508 -6.88 -7.40 -23.07
CA ARG A 508 -6.97 -6.25 -22.18
C ARG A 508 -8.33 -6.18 -21.48
N ALA A 509 -8.29 -6.07 -20.16
CA ALA A 509 -9.48 -6.00 -19.32
C ALA A 509 -9.43 -4.84 -18.33
N LEU A 510 -10.61 -4.46 -17.85
CA LEU A 510 -10.81 -3.48 -16.78
C LEU A 510 -11.53 -4.15 -15.61
N THR A 511 -11.00 -3.97 -14.41
CA THR A 511 -11.65 -4.29 -13.14
C THR A 511 -11.67 -3.01 -12.32
N GLY A 512 -12.66 -2.81 -11.45
CA GLY A 512 -12.56 -1.73 -10.49
C GLY A 512 -13.55 -1.84 -9.34
N ILE A 513 -13.32 -1.03 -8.31
CA ILE A 513 -14.13 -1.01 -7.09
C ILE A 513 -14.79 0.35 -6.92
N SER A 514 -16.07 0.40 -6.54
CA SER A 514 -16.78 1.66 -6.24
C SER A 514 -16.72 2.66 -7.40
N MET A 515 -16.10 3.83 -7.22
CA MET A 515 -15.77 4.77 -8.30
C MET A 515 -15.08 4.08 -9.48
N GLY A 516 -14.09 3.23 -9.21
CA GLY A 516 -13.37 2.44 -10.20
C GLY A 516 -14.22 1.37 -10.87
N GLY A 517 -15.20 0.78 -10.17
CA GLY A 517 -16.15 -0.17 -10.77
C GLY A 517 -17.07 0.51 -11.78
N GLY A 518 -17.54 1.71 -11.45
CA GLY A 518 -18.23 2.59 -12.40
C GLY A 518 -17.31 3.04 -13.56
N GLY A 519 -16.06 3.37 -13.25
CA GLY A 519 -15.02 3.73 -14.22
C GLY A 519 -14.72 2.61 -15.22
N ALA A 520 -14.62 1.36 -14.75
CA ALA A 520 -14.36 0.19 -15.58
C ALA A 520 -15.46 -0.01 -16.63
N PHE A 521 -16.74 0.09 -16.23
CA PHE A 521 -17.86 0.04 -17.17
C PHE A 521 -17.87 1.23 -18.12
N LYS A 522 -17.64 2.44 -17.61
CA LYS A 522 -17.67 3.67 -18.40
C LYS A 522 -16.59 3.68 -19.48
N ILE A 523 -15.34 3.42 -19.10
CA ILE A 523 -14.22 3.36 -20.04
C ILE A 523 -14.40 2.17 -20.97
N GLY A 524 -14.68 0.98 -20.45
CA GLY A 524 -14.75 -0.23 -21.26
C GLY A 524 -15.85 -0.21 -22.32
N LEU A 525 -17.02 0.39 -22.01
CA LEU A 525 -18.11 0.54 -22.99
C LEU A 525 -17.85 1.66 -24.02
N LYS A 526 -17.14 2.73 -23.65
CA LYS A 526 -16.74 3.78 -24.60
C LYS A 526 -15.60 3.34 -25.52
N HIS A 527 -14.69 2.51 -25.01
CA HIS A 527 -13.44 2.09 -25.68
C HIS A 527 -13.41 0.58 -25.94
N THR A 528 -14.45 0.07 -26.59
CA THR A 528 -14.56 -1.37 -26.97
C THR A 528 -13.55 -1.81 -28.04
N ASP A 529 -12.82 -0.85 -28.62
CA ASP A 529 -11.64 -1.06 -29.45
C ASP A 529 -10.37 -1.30 -28.63
N LEU A 530 -10.36 -0.95 -27.34
CA LEU A 530 -9.22 -1.10 -26.44
C LEU A 530 -9.37 -2.21 -25.40
N TYR A 531 -10.60 -2.50 -24.96
CA TYR A 531 -10.86 -3.48 -23.89
C TYR A 531 -11.97 -4.45 -24.30
N SER A 532 -11.86 -5.69 -23.84
CA SER A 532 -12.81 -6.76 -24.19
C SER A 532 -13.40 -7.51 -22.99
N SER A 533 -12.97 -7.21 -21.77
CA SER A 533 -13.56 -7.80 -20.57
C SER A 533 -13.61 -6.78 -19.43
N ILE A 534 -14.75 -6.72 -18.73
CA ILE A 534 -15.06 -5.66 -17.76
C ILE A 534 -15.62 -6.28 -16.48
N ALA A 535 -15.09 -5.86 -15.34
CA ALA A 535 -15.54 -6.28 -14.01
C ALA A 535 -15.77 -5.07 -13.09
N SER A 536 -16.80 -5.16 -12.26
CA SER A 536 -17.17 -4.10 -11.30
C SER A 536 -17.48 -4.70 -9.94
N HIS A 537 -16.77 -4.23 -8.91
CA HIS A 537 -17.03 -4.58 -7.52
C HIS A 537 -17.66 -3.40 -6.77
N MET A 538 -18.87 -3.59 -6.22
CA MET A 538 -19.66 -2.55 -5.55
C MET A 538 -19.64 -1.22 -6.33
N GLY A 539 -19.75 -1.30 -7.66
CA GLY A 539 -19.46 -0.16 -8.52
C GLY A 539 -20.52 0.93 -8.44
N ALA A 540 -20.10 2.17 -8.72
CA ALA A 540 -20.99 3.31 -8.98
C ALA A 540 -21.66 3.16 -10.36
N VAL A 541 -22.44 2.09 -10.53
CA VAL A 541 -23.20 1.74 -11.74
C VAL A 541 -24.69 2.07 -11.56
N GLY A 542 -25.46 2.00 -12.64
CA GLY A 542 -26.92 2.20 -12.60
C GLY A 542 -27.52 2.53 -13.96
N ALA A 543 -28.60 3.32 -13.98
CA ALA A 543 -29.31 3.65 -15.22
C ALA A 543 -28.44 4.37 -16.28
N SER A 544 -27.48 5.19 -15.84
CA SER A 544 -26.50 5.81 -16.76
C SER A 544 -25.58 4.79 -17.42
N THR A 545 -25.25 3.70 -16.72
CA THR A 545 -24.51 2.56 -17.29
C THR A 545 -25.32 1.88 -18.40
N ASN A 546 -26.62 1.66 -18.19
CA ASN A 546 -27.49 1.11 -19.24
C ASN A 546 -27.55 2.03 -20.48
N THR A 547 -27.61 3.34 -20.26
CA THR A 547 -27.56 4.32 -21.36
C THR A 547 -26.26 4.19 -22.16
N LEU A 548 -25.13 3.91 -21.51
CA LEU A 548 -23.87 3.64 -22.21
C LEU A 548 -23.89 2.30 -22.96
N ILE A 549 -24.47 1.25 -22.36
CA ILE A 549 -24.65 -0.06 -23.01
C ILE A 549 -25.39 0.10 -24.34
N ASP A 550 -26.44 0.94 -24.38
CA ASP A 550 -27.23 1.20 -25.59
C ASP A 550 -26.45 1.86 -26.73
N THR A 551 -25.33 2.52 -26.42
CA THR A 551 -24.45 3.12 -27.45
C THR A 551 -23.54 2.09 -28.12
N VAL A 552 -23.38 0.90 -27.53
CA VAL A 552 -22.51 -0.15 -28.05
C VAL A 552 -23.31 -1.13 -28.91
N PRO A 553 -22.86 -1.44 -30.14
CA PRO A 553 -23.54 -2.43 -30.97
C PRO A 553 -23.64 -3.80 -30.27
N ALA A 554 -24.81 -4.43 -30.31
CA ALA A 554 -25.04 -5.73 -29.67
C ALA A 554 -24.06 -6.82 -30.13
N ALA A 555 -23.60 -6.78 -31.39
CA ALA A 555 -22.56 -7.69 -31.88
C ALA A 555 -21.22 -7.50 -31.16
N THR A 556 -20.85 -6.25 -30.85
CA THR A 556 -19.64 -5.93 -30.08
C THR A 556 -19.79 -6.39 -28.63
N LEU A 557 -20.92 -6.10 -27.98
CA LEU A 557 -21.18 -6.55 -26.60
C LEU A 557 -21.09 -8.07 -26.44
N LYS A 558 -21.51 -8.85 -27.45
CA LYS A 558 -21.41 -10.32 -27.46
C LYS A 558 -19.97 -10.85 -27.55
N THR A 559 -19.02 -10.01 -27.92
CA THR A 559 -17.58 -10.34 -27.92
C THR A 559 -16.90 -10.01 -26.60
N MET A 560 -17.64 -9.42 -25.64
CA MET A 560 -17.13 -8.99 -24.35
C MET A 560 -17.66 -9.87 -23.22
N ASP A 561 -16.89 -9.96 -22.13
CA ASP A 561 -17.32 -10.62 -20.89
C ASP A 561 -17.47 -9.62 -19.75
N PHE A 562 -18.54 -9.78 -18.97
CA PHE A 562 -18.92 -8.88 -17.88
C PHE A 562 -19.01 -9.60 -16.53
N TYR A 563 -18.51 -8.96 -15.48
CA TYR A 563 -18.68 -9.37 -14.09
C TYR A 563 -19.18 -8.20 -13.22
N LEU A 564 -20.15 -8.43 -12.34
CA LEU A 564 -20.54 -7.46 -11.32
C LEU A 564 -20.80 -8.10 -9.95
N ASP A 565 -20.44 -7.42 -8.87
CA ASP A 565 -20.97 -7.76 -7.55
C ASP A 565 -21.28 -6.53 -6.68
N CYS A 566 -22.09 -6.73 -5.64
CA CYS A 566 -22.35 -5.72 -4.62
C CYS A 566 -22.80 -6.36 -3.30
N GLY A 567 -22.44 -5.72 -2.19
CA GLY A 567 -22.81 -6.17 -0.84
C GLY A 567 -24.23 -5.77 -0.47
N LEU A 568 -25.04 -6.66 0.10
CA LEU A 568 -26.42 -6.37 0.49
C LEU A 568 -26.54 -5.27 1.56
N GLN A 569 -25.49 -5.05 2.35
CA GLN A 569 -25.40 -4.01 3.38
C GLN A 569 -24.56 -2.80 2.93
N ASP A 570 -24.29 -2.67 1.63
CA ASP A 570 -23.63 -1.49 1.07
C ASP A 570 -24.50 -0.24 1.22
N THR A 571 -23.92 0.82 1.80
CA THR A 571 -24.60 2.10 2.02
C THR A 571 -24.05 3.24 1.17
N MET A 572 -22.96 3.00 0.43
CA MET A 572 -22.36 4.01 -0.46
C MET A 572 -22.88 3.87 -1.89
N VAL A 573 -23.14 2.64 -2.34
CA VAL A 573 -23.80 2.34 -3.61
C VAL A 573 -25.02 1.45 -3.37
N SER A 574 -25.99 1.50 -4.29
CA SER A 574 -27.18 0.66 -4.17
C SER A 574 -26.94 -0.72 -4.79
N PRO A 575 -27.16 -1.83 -4.06
CA PRO A 575 -27.12 -3.19 -4.64
C PRO A 575 -28.12 -3.37 -5.78
N ALA A 576 -29.26 -2.67 -5.71
CA ALA A 576 -30.27 -2.68 -6.77
C ALA A 576 -29.74 -2.12 -8.10
N ASN A 577 -28.75 -1.21 -8.08
CA ASN A 577 -28.14 -0.72 -9.32
C ASN A 577 -27.27 -1.79 -9.99
N THR A 578 -26.57 -2.62 -9.21
CA THR A 578 -25.79 -3.75 -9.76
C THR A 578 -26.73 -4.77 -10.42
N GLN A 579 -27.81 -5.13 -9.72
CA GLN A 579 -28.87 -5.98 -10.28
C GLN A 579 -29.46 -5.38 -11.57
N LEU A 580 -29.80 -4.09 -11.56
CA LEU A 580 -30.40 -3.40 -12.70
C LEU A 580 -29.51 -3.46 -13.96
N VAL A 581 -28.20 -3.28 -13.82
CA VAL A 581 -27.27 -3.35 -14.96
C VAL A 581 -27.11 -4.79 -15.44
N ALA A 582 -27.00 -5.74 -14.51
CA ALA A 582 -26.84 -7.15 -14.86
C ALA A 582 -28.08 -7.71 -15.58
N GLU A 583 -29.28 -7.46 -15.05
CA GLU A 583 -30.54 -7.85 -15.69
C GLU A 583 -30.71 -7.18 -17.05
N TYR A 584 -30.22 -5.95 -17.22
CA TYR A 584 -30.25 -5.28 -18.52
C TYR A 584 -29.37 -5.99 -19.56
N LEU A 585 -28.13 -6.33 -19.22
CA LEU A 585 -27.25 -7.14 -20.10
C LEU A 585 -27.89 -8.48 -20.46
N VAL A 586 -28.49 -9.17 -19.47
CA VAL A 586 -29.23 -10.43 -19.69
C VAL A 586 -30.39 -10.22 -20.67
N SER A 587 -31.15 -9.13 -20.54
CA SER A 587 -32.28 -8.83 -21.43
C SER A 587 -31.87 -8.64 -22.90
N LEU A 588 -30.62 -8.23 -23.15
CA LEU A 588 -30.02 -8.09 -24.47
C LEU A 588 -29.38 -9.39 -24.99
N GLY A 589 -29.43 -10.47 -24.20
CA GLY A 589 -28.77 -11.74 -24.51
C GLY A 589 -27.25 -11.67 -24.42
N ILE A 590 -26.71 -10.78 -23.61
CA ILE A 590 -25.27 -10.63 -23.36
C ILE A 590 -24.89 -11.43 -22.10
N PRO A 591 -23.91 -12.33 -22.17
CA PRO A 591 -23.44 -13.06 -20.99
C PRO A 591 -22.88 -12.11 -19.93
N VAL A 592 -23.34 -12.27 -18.69
CA VAL A 592 -22.83 -11.54 -17.53
C VAL A 592 -22.86 -12.48 -16.32
N THR A 593 -21.76 -12.49 -15.57
CA THR A 593 -21.72 -13.13 -14.24
C THR A 593 -21.98 -12.05 -13.21
N TRP A 594 -22.93 -12.26 -12.29
CA TRP A 594 -23.15 -11.28 -11.23
C TRP A 594 -23.67 -11.92 -9.95
N GLU A 595 -23.38 -11.27 -8.83
CA GLU A 595 -23.81 -11.73 -7.51
C GLU A 595 -24.10 -10.58 -6.53
N LEU A 596 -25.10 -10.78 -5.68
CA LEU A 596 -25.30 -9.98 -4.47
C LEU A 596 -25.02 -10.89 -3.27
N ARG A 597 -24.17 -10.43 -2.36
CA ARG A 597 -23.72 -11.22 -1.21
C ARG A 597 -23.81 -10.41 0.07
N ASP A 598 -23.77 -11.07 1.22
CA ASP A 598 -23.60 -10.36 2.49
C ASP A 598 -22.25 -9.63 2.53
N GLY A 599 -22.28 -8.36 2.94
CA GLY A 599 -21.16 -7.47 3.20
C GLY A 599 -21.50 -6.00 2.91
N GLY A 600 -20.62 -5.11 3.36
CA GLY A 600 -20.72 -3.65 3.18
C GLY A 600 -19.69 -3.11 2.19
N HIS A 601 -19.58 -1.77 2.10
CA HIS A 601 -18.71 -1.08 1.15
C HIS A 601 -17.22 -1.10 1.57
N ASN A 602 -16.58 -2.28 1.51
CA ASN A 602 -15.27 -2.47 2.11
C ASN A 602 -14.38 -3.49 1.37
N SER A 603 -13.07 -3.47 1.67
CA SER A 603 -12.11 -4.37 1.03
C SER A 603 -12.31 -5.84 1.36
N ALA A 604 -12.77 -6.16 2.58
CA ALA A 604 -13.14 -7.53 2.93
C ALA A 604 -14.21 -8.12 2.00
N PHE A 605 -15.20 -7.32 1.63
CA PHE A 605 -16.21 -7.74 0.67
C PHE A 605 -15.62 -8.00 -0.71
N TYR A 606 -14.98 -7.01 -1.34
CA TYR A 606 -14.57 -7.17 -2.75
C TYR A 606 -13.38 -8.12 -2.91
N MET A 607 -12.47 -8.19 -1.93
CA MET A 607 -11.34 -9.12 -2.00
C MET A 607 -11.77 -10.58 -1.86
N SER A 608 -12.89 -10.85 -1.18
CA SER A 608 -13.46 -12.20 -1.12
C SER A 608 -13.96 -12.72 -2.48
N SER A 609 -14.31 -11.82 -3.41
CA SER A 609 -14.78 -12.16 -4.77
C SER A 609 -13.85 -11.68 -5.89
N MET A 610 -12.71 -11.05 -5.58
CA MET A 610 -11.73 -10.61 -6.58
C MET A 610 -11.22 -11.77 -7.45
N LEU A 611 -11.18 -12.99 -6.90
CA LEU A 611 -10.91 -14.18 -7.71
C LEU A 611 -11.93 -14.38 -8.83
N ASN A 612 -13.20 -14.06 -8.62
CA ASN A 612 -14.28 -14.28 -9.60
C ASN A 612 -14.09 -13.37 -10.82
N SER A 613 -13.76 -12.08 -10.61
CA SER A 613 -13.46 -11.14 -11.69
C SER A 613 -12.17 -11.49 -12.42
N MET A 614 -11.09 -11.81 -11.70
CA MET A 614 -9.83 -12.27 -12.30
C MET A 614 -10.01 -13.58 -13.09
N SER A 615 -10.86 -14.49 -12.61
CA SER A 615 -11.22 -15.72 -13.33
C SER A 615 -12.07 -15.45 -14.56
N CYS A 616 -12.96 -14.45 -14.52
CA CYS A 616 -13.70 -13.98 -15.69
C CYS A 616 -12.73 -13.53 -16.79
N HIS A 617 -11.79 -12.62 -16.47
CA HIS A 617 -10.77 -12.15 -17.39
C HIS A 617 -9.87 -13.29 -17.89
N SER A 618 -9.40 -14.16 -17.01
CA SER A 618 -8.58 -15.31 -17.38
C SER A 618 -9.27 -16.25 -18.38
N ARG A 619 -10.57 -16.53 -18.19
CA ARG A 619 -11.36 -17.35 -19.12
C ARG A 619 -11.55 -16.63 -20.45
N HIS A 620 -11.84 -15.33 -20.40
CA HIS A 620 -11.96 -14.48 -21.60
C HIS A 620 -10.69 -14.55 -22.45
N PHE A 621 -9.53 -14.34 -21.84
CA PHE A 621 -8.24 -14.38 -22.54
C PHE A 621 -7.96 -15.76 -23.14
N THR A 622 -8.21 -16.83 -22.38
CA THR A 622 -8.03 -18.23 -22.85
C THR A 622 -8.94 -18.53 -24.05
N ALA A 623 -10.22 -18.13 -24.00
CA ALA A 623 -11.15 -18.29 -25.11
C ALA A 623 -10.72 -17.51 -26.37
N ASN A 624 -9.91 -16.46 -26.19
CA ASN A 624 -9.36 -15.62 -27.26
C ASN A 624 -7.93 -16.02 -27.70
N GLY A 625 -7.42 -17.16 -27.22
CA GLY A 625 -6.16 -17.76 -27.68
C GLY A 625 -4.92 -17.37 -26.89
N LEU A 626 -5.06 -17.06 -25.59
CA LEU A 626 -3.95 -17.09 -24.63
C LEU A 626 -3.53 -18.54 -24.36
#